data_AF-A0A7S1C6Z1-F1
#
_entry.id   AF-A0A7S1C6Z1-F1
#
_cell.length_a   1.000
_cell.length_b   1.000
_cell.length_c   1.000
_cell.angle_alpha   90.00
_cell.angle_beta   90.00
_cell.angle_gamma   90.00
#
_symmetry.space_group_name_H-M   'P 1'
#
loop_
_entity.id
_entity.type
_entity.pdbx_description
1 polymer ?
#
loop_
_entity_poly.entity_id
_entity_poly.type
_entity_poly.pdbx_seq_one_letter_code
_entity_poly.pdbx_strand_id
1 'polypeptide(L)'
;MNFAFQYLQLVKHKGDDGLLFMAPGVAFMANFMGGDDLLEALGPDLRLAERRFVFIPVNDAESEAPGGGSHWALLVWDRDAATMRFLDSAGGGNLGFARTMAANLASVMSGDGDGGGGGGG
;
A
#
# COMPACT_ATOMS: atom_id res chain seq x y z
N MET A 1 5.56 -13.93 -3.94
CA MET A 1 4.65 -13.08 -3.12
C MET A 1 3.18 -13.18 -3.55
N ASN A 2 2.86 -13.02 -4.85
CA ASN A 2 1.47 -12.90 -5.33
C ASN A 2 0.52 -14.04 -4.87
N PHE A 3 0.89 -15.31 -5.08
CA PHE A 3 0.07 -16.45 -4.66
C PHE A 3 -0.27 -16.43 -3.17
N ALA A 4 0.73 -16.16 -2.32
CA ALA A 4 0.53 -16.13 -0.87
C ALA A 4 -0.46 -15.03 -0.47
N PHE A 5 -0.35 -13.84 -1.07
CA PHE A 5 -1.26 -12.72 -0.79
C PHE A 5 -2.68 -13.03 -1.24
N GLN A 6 -2.85 -13.62 -2.42
CA GLN A 6 -4.16 -14.07 -2.89
C GLN A 6 -4.76 -15.14 -1.97
N TYR A 7 -3.96 -16.10 -1.52
CA TYR A 7 -4.42 -17.11 -0.55
C TYR A 7 -4.83 -16.47 0.79
N LEU A 8 -4.04 -15.51 1.29
CA LEU A 8 -4.37 -14.78 2.52
C LEU A 8 -5.70 -14.03 2.37
N GLN A 9 -5.89 -13.29 1.27
CA GLN A 9 -7.10 -12.51 1.03
C GLN A 9 -8.34 -13.37 0.78
N LEU A 10 -8.23 -14.37 -0.10
CA LEU A 10 -9.39 -15.09 -0.65
C LEU A 10 -9.74 -16.34 0.14
N VAL A 11 -8.81 -16.88 0.91
CA VAL A 11 -8.98 -18.15 1.64
C VAL A 11 -8.83 -17.95 3.15
N LYS A 12 -7.65 -17.54 3.62
CA LYS A 12 -7.36 -17.51 5.07
C LYS A 12 -8.13 -16.43 5.83
N HIS A 13 -8.22 -15.23 5.25
CA HIS A 13 -8.90 -14.07 5.83
C HIS A 13 -10.12 -13.66 5.00
N LYS A 14 -10.76 -14.63 4.35
CA LYS A 14 -11.94 -14.39 3.53
C LYS A 14 -13.03 -13.69 4.35
N GLY A 15 -13.51 -12.55 3.85
CA GLY A 15 -14.56 -11.76 4.49
C GLY A 15 -14.08 -10.74 5.54
N ASP A 16 -12.78 -10.66 5.81
CA ASP A 16 -12.22 -9.55 6.59
C ASP A 16 -11.93 -8.36 5.67
N ASP A 17 -12.94 -7.50 5.47
CA ASP A 17 -12.84 -6.30 4.64
C ASP A 17 -11.80 -5.29 5.17
N GLY A 18 -11.45 -5.37 6.46
CA GLY A 18 -10.44 -4.53 7.09
C GLY A 18 -9.02 -4.87 6.66
N LEU A 19 -8.79 -6.01 5.99
CA LEU A 19 -7.48 -6.42 5.48
C LEU A 19 -7.41 -6.28 3.96
N LEU A 20 -6.33 -5.69 3.47
CA LEU A 20 -6.00 -5.64 2.06
C LEU A 20 -4.58 -6.17 1.82
N PHE A 21 -4.46 -7.22 1.03
CA PHE A 21 -3.20 -7.75 0.53
C PHE A 21 -3.00 -7.28 -0.92
N MET A 22 -2.20 -6.22 -1.10
CA MET A 22 -2.00 -5.60 -2.42
C MET A 22 -1.22 -6.52 -3.36
N ALA A 23 -1.73 -6.71 -4.58
CA ALA A 23 -1.03 -7.49 -5.59
C ALA A 23 0.31 -6.83 -5.95
N PRO A 24 1.41 -7.59 -6.16
CA PRO A 24 2.70 -7.00 -6.52
C PRO A 24 2.68 -6.10 -7.75
N GLY A 25 1.83 -6.39 -8.76
CA GLY A 25 1.70 -5.51 -9.93
C GLY A 25 1.11 -4.14 -9.60
N VAL A 26 0.12 -4.10 -8.71
CA VAL A 26 -0.49 -2.84 -8.23
C VAL A 26 0.51 -2.05 -7.40
N ALA A 27 1.25 -2.74 -6.52
CA ALA A 27 2.32 -2.15 -5.72
C ALA A 27 3.46 -1.60 -6.59
N PHE A 28 3.83 -2.32 -7.65
CA PHE A 28 4.84 -1.86 -8.59
C PHE A 28 4.37 -0.59 -9.33
N MET A 29 3.12 -0.54 -9.81
CA MET A 29 2.57 0.68 -10.43
C MET A 29 2.62 1.90 -9.49
N ALA A 30 2.35 1.69 -8.19
CA ALA A 30 2.41 2.75 -7.17
C ALA A 30 3.81 3.37 -6.98
N ASN A 31 4.89 2.72 -7.44
CA ASN A 31 6.23 3.31 -7.44
C ASN A 31 6.43 4.35 -8.55
N PHE A 32 5.71 4.23 -9.66
CA PHE A 32 5.88 5.08 -10.85
C PHE A 32 4.75 6.09 -11.03
N MET A 33 3.64 5.92 -10.31
CA MET A 33 2.50 6.83 -10.29
C MET A 33 2.57 7.78 -9.09
N GLY A 34 2.15 9.03 -9.27
CA GLY A 34 1.93 9.95 -8.15
C GLY A 34 0.79 9.47 -7.24
N GLY A 35 0.76 9.93 -5.98
CA GLY A 35 -0.28 9.53 -5.02
C GLY A 35 -1.71 9.80 -5.50
N ASP A 36 -1.93 10.93 -6.18
CA ASP A 36 -3.24 11.33 -6.70
C ASP A 36 -3.69 10.45 -7.88
N ASP A 37 -2.80 10.17 -8.84
CA ASP A 37 -3.10 9.29 -9.99
C ASP A 37 -3.39 7.86 -9.52
N LEU A 38 -2.66 7.38 -8.52
CA LEU A 38 -2.86 6.07 -7.92
C LEU A 38 -4.21 5.98 -7.21
N LEU A 39 -4.60 7.04 -6.50
CA LEU A 39 -5.88 7.12 -5.81
C LEU A 39 -7.04 7.15 -6.81
N GLU A 40 -6.93 7.92 -7.89
CA GLU A 40 -7.97 7.96 -8.92
C GLU A 40 -8.12 6.61 -9.61
N ALA A 41 -7.00 5.97 -9.97
CA ALA A 41 -7.02 4.72 -10.71
C ALA A 41 -7.43 3.50 -9.87
N LEU A 42 -7.04 3.45 -8.60
CA LEU A 42 -7.12 2.22 -7.78
C LEU A 42 -7.82 2.42 -6.43
N GLY A 43 -7.96 3.65 -5.95
CA GLY A 43 -8.58 3.97 -4.67
C GLY A 43 -10.01 3.44 -4.51
N PRO A 44 -10.94 3.67 -5.48
CA PRO A 44 -12.32 3.21 -5.39
C PRO A 44 -12.45 1.70 -5.28
N ASP A 45 -11.70 0.95 -6.09
CA ASP A 45 -11.76 -0.52 -6.13
C ASP A 45 -11.08 -1.15 -4.90
N LEU A 46 -10.01 -0.52 -4.42
CA LEU A 46 -9.26 -1.02 -3.27
C LEU A 46 -9.87 -0.58 -1.94
N ARG A 47 -10.77 0.42 -1.91
CA ARG A 47 -11.38 0.97 -0.69
C ARG A 47 -10.32 1.29 0.38
N LEU A 48 -9.20 1.89 -0.02
CA LEU A 48 -8.00 2.05 0.83
C LEU A 48 -8.30 2.76 2.15
N ALA A 49 -9.17 3.77 2.12
CA ALA A 49 -9.60 4.52 3.30
C ALA A 49 -10.38 3.66 4.32
N GLU A 50 -10.97 2.53 3.91
CA GLU A 50 -11.73 1.64 4.80
C GLU A 50 -10.88 0.51 5.40
N ARG A 51 -9.67 0.30 4.88
CA ARG A 51 -8.81 -0.81 5.31
C ARG A 51 -8.11 -0.48 6.62
N ARG A 52 -8.28 -1.33 7.63
CA ARG A 52 -7.50 -1.25 8.88
C ARG A 52 -6.03 -1.56 8.63
N PHE A 53 -5.74 -2.59 7.84
CA PHE A 53 -4.38 -2.95 7.44
C PHE A 53 -4.25 -3.08 5.93
N VAL A 54 -3.21 -2.48 5.38
CA VAL A 54 -2.82 -2.65 3.97
C VAL A 54 -1.41 -3.22 3.91
N PHE A 55 -1.28 -4.40 3.35
CA PHE A 55 -0.02 -5.12 3.16
C PHE A 55 0.46 -4.89 1.73
N ILE A 56 1.61 -4.24 1.60
CA ILE A 56 2.14 -3.73 0.34
C ILE A 56 3.50 -4.39 0.10
N PRO A 57 3.61 -5.29 -0.90
CA PRO A 57 4.89 -5.90 -1.21
C PRO A 57 5.80 -4.85 -1.86
N VAL A 58 7.03 -4.73 -1.36
CA VAL A 58 8.05 -3.82 -1.88
C VAL A 58 9.12 -4.65 -2.59
N ASN A 59 9.56 -4.18 -3.75
CA ASN A 59 10.63 -4.79 -4.51
C ASN A 59 11.60 -3.72 -5.01
N ASP A 60 12.87 -4.10 -5.10
CA ASP A 60 14.01 -3.28 -5.51
C ASP A 60 14.16 -3.19 -7.03
N ALA A 61 13.13 -3.54 -7.80
CA ALA A 61 13.16 -3.37 -9.25
C ALA A 61 13.22 -1.88 -9.63
N GLU A 62 14.30 -1.47 -10.29
CA GLU A 62 14.52 -0.10 -10.76
C GLU A 62 13.86 0.20 -12.12
N SER A 63 13.29 -0.81 -12.79
CA SER A 63 12.63 -0.66 -14.09
C SER A 63 11.50 -1.65 -14.28
N GLU A 64 10.64 -1.39 -15.26
CA GLU A 64 9.52 -2.26 -15.67
C GLU A 64 9.97 -3.52 -16.42
N ALA A 65 11.28 -3.72 -16.60
CA ALA A 65 11.82 -4.87 -17.30
C ALA A 65 11.43 -6.19 -16.58
N PRO A 66 10.97 -7.21 -17.32
CA PRO A 66 10.68 -8.52 -16.75
C PRO A 66 11.90 -9.10 -16.02
N GLY A 67 11.71 -9.57 -14.78
CA GLY A 67 12.78 -10.16 -13.98
C GLY A 67 13.67 -9.16 -13.24
N GLY A 68 13.30 -7.88 -13.18
CA GLY A 68 13.93 -6.90 -12.31
C GLY A 68 13.65 -7.16 -10.82
N GLY A 69 14.55 -6.65 -9.97
CA GLY A 69 14.46 -6.74 -8.52
C GLY A 69 14.90 -8.10 -7.97
N SER A 70 15.79 -8.08 -7.00
CA SER A 70 16.37 -9.28 -6.36
C SER A 70 15.78 -9.58 -4.99
N HIS A 71 15.14 -8.59 -4.36
CA HIS A 71 14.79 -8.63 -2.96
C HIS A 71 13.37 -8.13 -2.71
N TRP A 72 12.65 -8.86 -1.86
CA TRP A 72 11.29 -8.51 -1.45
C TRP A 72 11.28 -8.07 0.00
N ALA A 73 10.64 -6.94 0.26
CA ALA A 73 10.29 -6.47 1.59
C ALA A 73 8.76 -6.26 1.69
N LEU A 74 8.29 -5.90 2.88
CA LEU A 74 6.88 -5.66 3.15
C LEU A 74 6.70 -4.33 3.85
N LEU A 75 5.83 -3.50 3.29
CA LEU A 75 5.33 -2.30 3.93
C LEU A 75 3.92 -2.57 4.43
N VAL A 76 3.61 -2.16 5.66
CA VAL A 76 2.30 -2.36 6.28
C VAL A 76 1.76 -1.02 6.77
N TRP A 77 0.63 -0.60 6.22
CA TRP A 77 -0.16 0.49 6.80
C TRP A 77 -1.03 -0.05 7.93
N ASP A 78 -0.99 0.61 9.07
CA ASP A 78 -1.88 0.40 10.22
C ASP A 78 -2.68 1.68 10.41
N ARG A 79 -3.97 1.62 10.06
CA ARG A 79 -4.87 2.77 10.10
C ARG A 79 -5.11 3.27 11.52
N ASP A 80 -5.31 2.35 12.46
CA ASP A 80 -5.65 2.68 13.84
C ASP A 80 -4.48 3.39 14.54
N ALA A 81 -3.25 3.00 14.21
CA ALA A 81 -2.03 3.68 14.68
C ALA A 81 -1.59 4.85 13.78
N ALA A 82 -2.23 5.04 12.62
CA ALA A 82 -1.81 5.97 11.56
C ALA A 82 -0.30 5.84 11.22
N THR A 83 0.22 4.61 11.14
CA THR A 83 1.66 4.37 10.93
C THR A 83 1.95 3.37 9.80
N MET A 84 3.06 3.61 9.10
CA MET A 84 3.67 2.68 8.16
C MET A 84 4.79 1.89 8.87
N ARG A 85 4.73 0.55 8.82
CA ARG A 85 5.79 -0.33 9.32
C ARG A 85 6.50 -1.00 8.14
N PHE A 86 7.81 -0.86 8.08
CA PHE A 86 8.65 -1.51 7.09
C PHE A 86 9.30 -2.77 7.68
N LEU A 87 9.13 -3.89 6.98
CA LEU A 87 9.62 -5.20 7.35
C LEU A 87 10.56 -5.69 6.24
N ASP A 88 11.85 -5.76 6.55
CA ASP A 88 12.90 -6.16 5.61
C ASP A 88 13.83 -7.18 6.28
N SER A 89 13.99 -8.33 5.63
CA SER A 89 14.84 -9.41 6.10
C SER A 89 16.30 -9.34 5.61
N ALA A 90 16.64 -8.45 4.67
CA ALA A 90 17.96 -8.36 4.05
C ALA A 90 18.67 -7.01 4.30
N GLY A 91 18.36 -6.33 5.39
CA GLY A 91 19.19 -5.24 5.89
C GLY A 91 18.95 -3.87 5.24
N GLY A 92 17.79 -3.64 4.62
CA GLY A 92 17.34 -2.30 4.25
C GLY A 92 17.50 -1.91 2.77
N GLY A 93 17.86 -2.85 1.89
CA GLY A 93 17.99 -2.57 0.45
C GLY A 93 16.72 -2.00 -0.20
N ASN A 94 15.55 -2.28 0.40
CA ASN A 94 14.25 -1.78 -0.06
C ASN A 94 13.79 -0.48 0.63
N LEU A 95 14.59 0.12 1.53
CA LEU A 95 14.13 1.25 2.34
C LEU A 95 13.79 2.49 1.50
N GLY A 96 14.55 2.76 0.44
CA GLY A 96 14.28 3.88 -0.48
C GLY A 96 12.92 3.72 -1.16
N PHE A 97 12.70 2.58 -1.81
CA PHE A 97 11.43 2.22 -2.46
C PHE A 97 10.27 2.26 -1.47
N ALA A 98 10.45 1.68 -0.27
CA ALA A 98 9.42 1.69 0.77
C ALA A 98 9.04 3.10 1.23
N ARG A 99 10.00 4.03 1.31
CA ARG A 99 9.72 5.44 1.65
C ARG A 99 8.92 6.14 0.57
N THR A 100 9.28 5.95 -0.70
CA THR A 100 8.53 6.51 -1.83
C THR A 100 7.10 5.99 -1.85
N MET A 101 6.91 4.67 -1.71
CA MET A 101 5.56 4.08 -1.62
C MET A 101 4.79 4.60 -0.41
N ALA A 102 5.43 4.68 0.76
CA ALA A 102 4.80 5.19 1.96
C ALA A 102 4.32 6.65 1.77
N ALA A 103 5.12 7.50 1.13
CA ALA A 103 4.74 8.88 0.85
C ALA A 103 3.55 8.96 -0.13
N ASN A 104 3.60 8.20 -1.23
CA ASN A 104 2.52 8.17 -2.22
C ASN A 104 1.20 7.64 -1.65
N LEU A 105 1.27 6.68 -0.72
CA LEU A 105 0.10 6.04 -0.12
C LEU A 105 -0.41 6.78 1.12
N ALA A 106 0.45 7.50 1.84
CA ALA A 106 0.05 8.23 3.04
C ALA A 106 -0.99 9.32 2.74
N SER A 107 -0.81 10.11 1.67
CA SER A 107 -1.80 11.12 1.27
C SER A 107 -3.18 10.52 1.01
N VAL A 108 -3.19 9.28 0.49
CA VAL A 108 -4.41 8.54 0.14
C VAL A 108 -5.07 7.90 1.37
N MET A 109 -4.27 7.40 2.31
CA MET A 109 -4.74 6.62 3.45
C MET A 109 -5.07 7.48 4.68
N SER A 110 -4.44 8.66 4.81
CA SER A 110 -4.68 9.58 5.92
C SER A 110 -6.03 10.27 5.84
N GLY A 111 -6.68 10.27 4.66
CA GLY A 111 -8.02 10.80 4.48
C GLY A 111 -8.20 12.13 5.19
N ASP A 112 -7.58 13.20 4.66
CA ASP A 112 -7.96 14.56 5.04
C ASP A 112 -9.42 14.76 4.64
N GLY A 113 -10.30 14.34 5.54
CA GLY A 113 -11.60 14.92 5.71
C GLY A 113 -11.36 16.33 6.20
N ASP A 114 -11.30 17.27 5.27
CA ASP A 114 -11.68 18.65 5.54
C ASP A 114 -13.18 18.65 5.91
N GLY A 115 -13.45 18.23 7.15
CA GLY A 115 -14.63 18.57 7.89
C GLY A 115 -14.56 20.05 8.23
N GLY A 116 -14.73 20.89 7.22
CA GLY A 116 -15.04 22.31 7.37
C GLY A 116 -16.38 22.45 8.08
N GLY A 117 -16.34 22.36 9.41
CA GLY A 117 -17.44 22.71 10.28
C GLY A 117 -17.72 24.20 10.18
N GLY A 118 -18.59 24.57 9.25
CA GLY A 118 -19.27 25.87 9.22
C GLY A 118 -20.61 25.79 9.93
N GLY A 119 -20.59 25.58 11.24
CA GLY A 119 -21.79 25.68 12.08
C GLY A 119 -22.00 27.11 12.58
N GLY A 120 -23.13 27.70 12.19
CA GLY A 120 -23.90 28.64 13.02
C GLY A 120 -23.48 30.11 13.03
N GLY A 121 -24.35 30.97 12.51
CA GLY A 121 -24.33 32.43 12.61
C GLY A 121 -25.32 33.07 11.65
#